data_AF-A0A954QT80-F1
#
_entry.id   AF-A0A954QT80-F1
#
_cell.length_a   1.000
_cell.length_b   1.000
_cell.length_c   1.000
_cell.angle_alpha   90.00
_cell.angle_beta   90.00
_cell.angle_gamma   90.00
#
_symmetry.space_group_name_H-M   'P 1'
#
loop_
_entity.id
_entity.type
_entity.pdbx_description
1 polymer ?
#
loop_
_entity_poly.entity_id
_entity_poly.type
_entity_poly.pdbx_seq_one_letter_code
_entity_poly.pdbx_strand_id
1 'polypeptide(L)'
;VRQVDPDALLAMGPVPIVGEDEKFANGFTIRAEKCPNRRGIEQVLRGFGGAIAWEELPEQLASEGIQALWITGGYPSAWHDETLAQQFADVPNIVMQDIFASPLWNQATLQLPSSAFAERDGSYVNYSDRLQSFRWAVRPPAGARVEGRVYWQLLNMPGMYNARQVLTELGQANSFFAPAIGEVPDVGIDLRVNQLAATS
;
A
#
# COMPACT_ATOMS: atom_id res chain seq x y z
N VAL A 1 -5.20 7.54 -10.50
CA VAL A 1 -3.94 8.30 -10.65
C VAL A 1 -3.74 8.75 -12.10
N ARG A 2 -3.44 7.86 -13.06
CA ARG A 2 -3.16 8.22 -14.46
C ARG A 2 -4.27 8.97 -15.21
N GLN A 3 -5.52 8.88 -14.77
CA GLN A 3 -6.64 9.68 -15.30
C GLN A 3 -6.62 11.14 -14.83
N VAL A 4 -6.01 11.42 -13.68
CA VAL A 4 -5.87 12.76 -13.10
C VAL A 4 -4.58 13.40 -13.58
N ASP A 5 -3.49 12.63 -13.55
CA ASP A 5 -2.17 13.03 -14.02
C ASP A 5 -1.50 11.83 -14.72
N PRO A 6 -1.42 11.84 -16.07
CA PRO A 6 -0.79 10.78 -16.85
C PRO A 6 0.68 10.56 -16.51
N ASP A 7 1.38 11.58 -16.07
CA ASP A 7 2.82 11.57 -15.80
C ASP A 7 3.15 11.39 -14.31
N ALA A 8 2.12 11.27 -13.46
CA ALA A 8 2.25 11.06 -12.03
C ALA A 8 3.34 10.03 -11.66
N LEU A 9 4.34 10.48 -10.92
CA LEU A 9 5.37 9.62 -10.38
C LEU A 9 4.78 8.72 -9.29
N LEU A 10 5.05 7.42 -9.36
CA LEU A 10 4.71 6.46 -8.31
C LEU A 10 5.98 6.04 -7.60
N ALA A 11 5.95 6.03 -6.27
CA ALA A 11 7.05 5.55 -5.44
C ALA A 11 6.57 4.41 -4.56
N MET A 12 7.41 3.39 -4.37
CA MET A 12 7.18 2.40 -3.33
C MET A 12 7.63 2.99 -1.99
N GLY A 13 6.76 2.96 -0.98
CA GLY A 13 7.14 3.38 0.38
C GLY A 13 8.26 2.50 0.96
N PRO A 14 8.89 2.95 2.05
CA PRO A 14 10.04 2.25 2.62
C PRO A 14 9.68 0.84 3.08
N VAL A 15 10.64 -0.07 2.97
CA VAL A 15 10.51 -1.47 3.39
C VAL A 15 11.40 -1.70 4.61
N PRO A 16 10.92 -1.42 5.83
CA PRO A 16 11.69 -1.66 7.05
C PRO A 16 12.13 -3.12 7.18
N ILE A 17 13.40 -3.31 7.49
CA ILE A 17 14.03 -4.58 7.82
C ILE A 17 14.59 -4.45 9.24
N VAL A 18 14.24 -5.37 10.13
CA VAL A 18 14.74 -5.39 11.51
C VAL A 18 15.37 -6.75 11.80
N GLY A 19 16.67 -6.75 12.04
CA GLY A 19 17.45 -7.95 12.33
C GLY A 19 17.62 -8.85 11.10
N GLU A 20 17.67 -10.15 11.35
CA GLU A 20 17.82 -11.20 10.34
C GLU A 20 16.62 -12.16 10.40
N ASP A 21 16.43 -12.97 9.35
CA ASP A 21 15.39 -14.00 9.33
C ASP A 21 15.67 -15.06 10.42
N GLU A 22 14.76 -15.18 11.38
CA GLU A 22 14.87 -16.15 12.46
C GLU A 22 14.12 -17.43 12.09
N LYS A 23 14.85 -18.53 11.90
CA LYS A 23 14.31 -19.84 11.51
C LYS A 23 14.18 -20.76 12.71
N PHE A 24 12.99 -21.31 12.88
CA PHE A 24 12.68 -22.27 13.95
C PHE A 24 12.73 -23.71 13.42
N ALA A 25 13.01 -24.66 14.31
CA ALA A 25 13.17 -26.08 13.96
C ALA A 25 11.93 -26.71 13.28
N ASN A 26 10.74 -26.14 13.48
CA ASN A 26 9.49 -26.58 12.86
C ASN A 26 9.26 -25.99 11.44
N GLY A 27 10.23 -25.25 10.89
CA GLY A 27 10.12 -24.60 9.58
C GLY A 27 9.41 -23.24 9.61
N PHE A 28 8.92 -22.78 10.76
CA PHE A 28 8.43 -21.40 10.92
C PHE A 28 9.60 -20.42 10.79
N THR A 29 9.36 -19.27 10.16
CA THR A 29 10.38 -18.21 10.02
C THR A 29 9.76 -16.86 10.37
N ILE A 30 10.35 -16.16 11.34
CA ILE A 30 10.07 -14.75 11.56
C ILE A 30 10.96 -13.96 10.59
N ARG A 31 10.32 -13.22 9.68
CA ARG A 31 11.03 -12.46 8.66
C ARG A 31 11.60 -11.16 9.24
N ALA A 32 12.79 -10.78 8.78
CA ALA A 32 13.38 -9.49 9.08
C ALA A 32 12.57 -8.34 8.45
N GLU A 33 12.07 -8.54 7.23
CA GLU A 33 11.15 -7.63 6.52
C GLU A 33 9.85 -7.41 7.33
N LYS A 34 9.48 -6.15 7.58
CA LYS A 34 8.29 -5.76 8.37
C LYS A 34 7.14 -5.23 7.51
N CYS A 35 7.17 -5.46 6.20
CA CYS A 35 6.11 -5.11 5.26
C CYS A 35 5.34 -6.35 4.79
N PRO A 36 4.24 -6.74 5.48
CA PRO A 36 3.53 -7.99 5.16
C PRO A 36 2.91 -8.02 3.76
N ASN A 37 2.74 -6.86 3.11
CA ASN A 37 2.11 -6.72 1.79
C ASN A 37 3.05 -6.14 0.71
N ARG A 38 4.37 -6.15 0.91
CA ARG A 38 5.30 -5.56 -0.07
C ARG A 38 5.08 -6.13 -1.47
N ARG A 39 5.02 -7.47 -1.58
CA ARG A 39 4.85 -8.17 -2.86
C ARG A 39 3.55 -7.76 -3.57
N GLY A 40 2.46 -7.59 -2.82
CA GLY A 40 1.19 -7.15 -3.39
C GLY A 40 1.28 -5.75 -3.97
N ILE A 41 1.88 -4.82 -3.22
CA ILE A 41 2.08 -3.42 -3.64
C ILE A 41 2.97 -3.36 -4.89
N GLU A 42 4.10 -4.08 -4.91
CA GLU A 42 4.98 -4.15 -6.08
C GLU A 42 4.24 -4.58 -7.35
N GLN A 43 3.38 -5.60 -7.25
CA GLN A 43 2.64 -6.10 -8.41
C GLN A 43 1.56 -5.12 -8.87
N VAL A 44 0.92 -4.40 -7.95
CA VAL A 44 0.02 -3.30 -8.29
C VAL A 44 0.78 -2.20 -9.02
N LEU A 45 1.91 -1.73 -8.47
CA LEU A 45 2.74 -0.66 -9.05
C LEU A 45 3.27 -1.03 -10.45
N ARG A 46 3.71 -2.28 -10.65
CA ARG A 46 4.10 -2.79 -11.97
C ARG A 46 2.97 -2.68 -13.00
N GLY A 47 1.72 -2.92 -12.58
CA GLY A 47 0.54 -2.74 -13.44
C GLY A 47 0.31 -1.30 -13.90
N PHE A 48 0.91 -0.31 -13.22
CA PHE A 48 0.85 1.12 -13.55
C PHE A 48 2.12 1.64 -14.24
N GLY A 49 2.98 0.76 -14.75
CA GLY A 49 4.24 1.10 -15.41
C GLY A 49 5.46 1.09 -14.49
N GLY A 50 5.30 0.64 -13.24
CA GLY A 50 6.36 0.60 -12.25
C GLY A 50 6.33 1.78 -11.29
N ALA A 51 7.30 1.79 -10.39
CA ALA A 51 7.51 2.83 -9.38
C ALA A 51 9.00 2.96 -9.08
N ILE A 52 9.41 4.15 -8.66
CA ILE A 52 10.75 4.38 -8.13
C ILE A 52 10.85 3.89 -6.69
N ALA A 53 12.08 3.74 -6.20
CA ALA A 53 12.33 3.49 -4.79
C ALA A 53 12.05 4.75 -3.94
N TRP A 54 11.72 4.56 -2.66
CA TRP A 54 11.48 5.66 -1.72
C TRP A 54 12.69 6.59 -1.62
N GLU A 55 13.88 6.01 -1.64
CA GLU A 55 15.16 6.70 -1.47
C GLU A 55 15.51 7.61 -2.65
N GLU A 56 14.93 7.35 -3.83
CA GLU A 56 15.11 8.15 -5.05
C GLU A 56 14.15 9.35 -5.08
N LEU A 57 13.06 9.31 -4.32
CA LEU A 57 12.01 10.33 -4.36
C LEU A 57 12.52 11.74 -4.05
N PRO A 58 13.38 11.99 -3.03
CA PRO A 58 13.91 13.33 -2.76
C PRO A 58 14.64 13.97 -3.95
N GLU A 59 15.40 13.18 -4.72
CA GLU A 59 16.10 13.67 -5.92
C GLU A 59 15.11 14.03 -7.03
N GLN A 60 14.06 13.23 -7.20
CA GLN A 60 12.98 13.51 -8.16
C GLN A 60 12.22 14.79 -7.77
N LEU A 61 11.93 15.00 -6.49
CA LEU A 61 11.27 16.24 -6.04
C LEU A 61 12.06 17.50 -6.39
N ALA A 62 13.38 17.46 -6.22
CA ALA A 62 14.26 18.58 -6.53
C ALA A 62 14.39 18.86 -8.04
N SER A 63 14.22 17.85 -8.89
CA SER A 63 14.47 17.94 -10.34
C SER A 63 13.21 18.06 -11.19
N GLU A 64 12.11 17.42 -10.82
CA GLU A 64 10.87 17.31 -11.60
C GLU A 64 9.86 18.44 -11.29
N GLY A 65 10.13 19.29 -10.29
CA GLY A 65 9.24 20.39 -9.92
C GLY A 65 7.85 19.92 -9.46
N ILE A 66 7.79 18.80 -8.75
CA ILE A 66 6.56 18.17 -8.25
C ILE A 66 5.77 19.13 -7.37
N GLN A 67 4.53 19.44 -7.76
CA GLN A 67 3.68 20.42 -7.09
C GLN A 67 2.80 19.83 -5.98
N ALA A 68 2.61 18.51 -5.99
CA ALA A 68 1.77 17.82 -5.04
C ALA A 68 2.26 16.39 -4.78
N LEU A 69 2.17 15.96 -3.53
CA LEU A 69 2.42 14.58 -3.10
C LEU A 69 1.24 14.03 -2.30
N TRP A 70 0.92 12.77 -2.55
CA TRP A 70 0.04 11.98 -1.69
C TRP A 70 0.85 10.84 -1.10
N ILE A 71 1.09 10.90 0.21
CA ILE A 71 1.90 9.92 0.93
C ILE A 71 0.97 9.09 1.82
N THR A 72 0.99 7.77 1.62
CA THR A 72 0.25 6.81 2.43
C THR A 72 1.20 6.06 3.36
N GLY A 73 1.06 6.25 4.66
CA GLY A 73 1.79 5.53 5.70
C GLY A 73 1.06 4.27 6.14
N GLY A 74 0.87 4.12 7.46
CA GLY A 74 0.28 2.93 8.07
C GLY A 74 1.30 2.01 8.75
N TYR A 75 2.48 2.52 9.06
CA TYR A 75 3.51 1.78 9.78
C TYR A 75 3.23 1.79 11.29
N PRO A 76 3.41 0.65 11.98
CA PRO A 76 3.18 0.57 13.43
C PRO A 76 4.26 1.30 14.27
N SER A 77 5.36 1.71 13.63
CA SER A 77 6.48 2.41 14.22
C SER A 77 6.89 3.59 13.35
N ALA A 78 7.67 4.51 13.92
CA ALA A 78 8.26 5.61 13.15
C ALA A 78 9.07 5.06 11.97
N TRP A 79 8.87 5.65 10.79
CA TRP A 79 9.44 5.17 9.53
C TRP A 79 10.22 6.26 8.77
N HIS A 80 10.22 7.48 9.29
CA HIS A 80 11.07 8.59 8.88
C HIS A 80 11.30 9.55 10.07
N ASP A 81 12.25 10.46 9.94
CA ASP A 81 12.59 11.48 10.93
C ASP A 81 12.44 12.91 10.37
N GLU A 82 12.83 13.91 11.15
CA GLU A 82 12.82 15.33 10.74
C GLU A 82 13.82 15.59 9.60
N THR A 83 14.96 14.89 9.59
CA THR A 83 15.98 15.02 8.55
C THR A 83 15.41 14.66 7.19
N LEU A 84 14.71 13.52 7.11
CA LEU A 84 14.06 13.08 5.88
C LEU A 84 12.90 14.01 5.52
N ALA A 85 12.06 14.39 6.49
CA ALA A 85 10.94 15.29 6.22
C ALA A 85 11.39 16.65 5.64
N GLN A 86 12.53 17.19 6.09
CA GLN A 86 13.08 18.44 5.57
C GLN A 86 13.37 18.38 4.05
N GLN A 87 13.61 17.20 3.48
CA GLN A 87 13.81 17.03 2.03
C GLN A 87 12.52 17.25 1.22
N PHE A 88 11.37 17.28 1.88
CA PHE A 88 10.05 17.49 1.28
C PHE A 88 9.51 18.90 1.54
N ALA A 89 10.26 19.75 2.25
CA ALA A 89 9.79 21.05 2.74
C ALA A 89 9.37 22.02 1.63
N ASP A 90 9.96 21.90 0.44
CA ASP A 90 9.68 22.77 -0.70
C ASP A 90 8.48 22.29 -1.55
N VAL A 91 7.90 21.12 -1.24
CA VAL A 91 6.73 20.59 -1.95
C VAL A 91 5.49 21.40 -1.55
N PRO A 92 4.82 22.10 -2.49
CA PRO A 92 3.75 23.04 -2.13
C PRO A 92 2.53 22.39 -1.48
N ASN A 93 2.20 21.16 -1.88
CA ASN A 93 1.02 20.45 -1.39
C ASN A 93 1.39 19.02 -0.99
N ILE A 94 1.22 18.70 0.29
CA ILE A 94 1.44 17.35 0.81
C ILE A 94 0.15 16.87 1.46
N VAL A 95 -0.44 15.82 0.87
CA VAL A 95 -1.50 15.04 1.49
C VAL A 95 -0.85 13.88 2.24
N MET A 96 -0.92 13.91 3.56
CA MET A 96 -0.44 12.82 4.40
C MET A 96 -1.62 11.99 4.89
N GLN A 97 -1.59 10.70 4.58
CA GLN A 97 -2.57 9.73 5.03
C GLN A 97 -1.87 8.66 5.88
N ASP A 98 -1.94 8.80 7.19
CA ASP A 98 -1.23 7.95 8.15
C ASP A 98 -2.07 7.68 9.39
N ILE A 99 -1.69 6.65 10.15
CA ILE A 99 -2.35 6.24 11.40
C ILE A 99 -1.78 6.97 12.64
N PHE A 100 -0.55 7.50 12.54
CA PHE A 100 0.13 8.24 13.60
C PHE A 100 0.68 9.57 13.10
N ALA A 101 0.82 10.53 14.01
CA ALA A 101 1.54 11.76 13.75
C ALA A 101 3.03 11.46 13.50
N SER A 102 3.64 12.22 12.60
CA SER A 102 5.02 12.08 12.17
C SER A 102 5.58 13.45 11.70
N PRO A 103 6.89 13.59 11.48
CA PRO A 103 7.45 14.81 10.87
C PRO A 103 6.76 15.26 9.57
N LEU A 104 6.61 14.37 8.57
CA LEU A 104 5.87 14.64 7.33
C LEU A 104 4.39 14.97 7.58
N TRP A 105 3.76 14.35 8.57
CA TRP A 105 2.39 14.71 8.96
C TRP A 105 2.30 16.17 9.41
N ASN A 106 3.26 16.65 10.21
CA ASN A 106 3.27 18.02 10.70
C ASN A 106 3.52 19.05 9.59
N GLN A 107 4.19 18.66 8.51
CA GLN A 107 4.42 19.50 7.32
C GLN A 107 3.27 19.45 6.32
N ALA A 108 2.36 18.48 6.43
CA ALA A 108 1.31 18.24 5.46
C ALA A 108 0.31 19.40 5.37
N THR A 109 -0.01 19.83 4.14
CA THR A 109 -1.08 20.79 3.87
C THR A 109 -2.46 20.17 4.10
N LEU A 110 -2.57 18.85 3.97
CA LEU A 110 -3.77 18.10 4.31
C LEU A 110 -3.41 16.82 5.06
N GLN A 111 -3.95 16.71 6.26
CA GLN A 111 -3.80 15.55 7.13
C GLN A 111 -5.07 14.69 7.06
N LEU A 112 -4.94 13.44 6.65
CA LEU A 112 -6.02 12.46 6.55
C LEU A 112 -5.77 11.31 7.53
N PRO A 113 -6.37 11.34 8.73
CA PRO A 113 -6.20 10.26 9.71
C PRO A 113 -6.69 8.94 9.12
N SER A 114 -5.81 7.95 9.09
CA SER A 114 -6.07 6.68 8.44
C SER A 114 -6.52 5.60 9.42
N SER A 115 -7.08 4.51 8.91
CA SER A 115 -7.46 3.33 9.70
C SER A 115 -6.34 2.29 9.75
N ALA A 116 -6.13 1.68 10.91
CA ALA A 116 -5.20 0.57 11.06
C ALA A 116 -5.71 -0.72 10.40
N PHE A 117 -4.84 -1.72 10.26
CA PHE A 117 -5.19 -3.03 9.67
C PHE A 117 -6.45 -3.65 10.30
N ALA A 118 -6.55 -3.63 11.64
CA ALA A 118 -7.68 -4.23 12.36
C ALA A 118 -9.01 -3.47 12.19
N GLU A 119 -8.99 -2.28 11.58
CA GLU A 119 -10.13 -1.36 11.50
C GLU A 119 -10.78 -1.34 10.11
N ARG A 120 -10.24 -2.10 9.17
CA ARG A 120 -10.66 -2.10 7.76
C ARG A 120 -10.75 -3.51 7.18
N ASP A 121 -11.54 -3.63 6.14
CA ASP A 121 -11.53 -4.81 5.27
C ASP A 121 -10.47 -4.65 4.20
N GLY A 122 -9.82 -5.74 3.82
CA GLY A 122 -8.80 -5.68 2.78
C GLY A 122 -8.24 -7.04 2.41
N SER A 123 -7.15 -7.01 1.64
CA SER A 123 -6.37 -8.19 1.29
C SER A 123 -4.90 -7.83 1.22
N TYR A 124 -4.05 -8.79 1.53
CA TYR A 124 -2.60 -8.65 1.41
C TYR A 124 -2.00 -9.89 0.77
N VAL A 125 -0.87 -9.70 0.10
CA VAL A 125 -0.04 -10.74 -0.49
C VAL A 125 1.23 -10.85 0.32
N ASN A 126 1.39 -11.99 0.99
CA ASN A 126 2.53 -12.24 1.85
C ASN A 126 3.81 -12.57 1.04
N TYR A 127 4.91 -12.83 1.75
CA TYR A 127 6.22 -13.12 1.16
C TYR A 127 6.23 -14.32 0.18
N SER A 128 5.26 -15.23 0.26
CA SER A 128 5.17 -16.45 -0.56
C SER A 128 4.13 -16.38 -1.67
N ASP A 129 3.74 -15.16 -2.09
CA ASP A 129 2.71 -14.91 -3.11
C ASP A 129 1.34 -15.46 -2.74
N ARG A 130 1.06 -15.63 -1.44
CA ARG A 130 -0.26 -16.03 -0.97
C ARG A 130 -1.07 -14.79 -0.64
N LEU A 131 -2.20 -14.66 -1.34
CA LEU A 131 -3.19 -13.61 -1.07
C LEU A 131 -4.15 -14.08 0.01
N GLN A 132 -4.33 -13.25 1.03
CA GLN A 132 -5.28 -13.48 2.11
C GLN A 132 -6.17 -12.26 2.30
N SER A 133 -7.47 -12.49 2.39
CA SER A 133 -8.43 -11.45 2.75
C SER A 133 -8.66 -11.42 4.25
N PHE A 134 -8.97 -10.24 4.76
CA PHE A 134 -9.30 -10.05 6.16
C PHE A 134 -10.49 -9.10 6.27
N ARG A 135 -11.19 -9.22 7.40
CA ARG A 135 -12.30 -8.34 7.76
C ARG A 135 -11.90 -7.43 8.91
N TRP A 136 -12.51 -6.26 8.97
CA TRP A 136 -12.40 -5.37 10.11
C TRP A 136 -12.79 -6.11 11.40
N ALA A 137 -11.93 -6.01 12.42
CA ALA A 137 -12.12 -6.61 13.73
C ALA A 137 -12.65 -5.61 14.75
N VAL A 138 -12.28 -4.34 14.60
CA VAL A 138 -12.70 -3.23 15.45
C VAL A 138 -13.17 -2.05 14.60
N ARG A 139 -13.95 -1.13 15.19
CA ARG A 139 -14.33 0.10 14.50
C ARG A 139 -13.13 1.05 14.41
N PRO A 140 -12.94 1.77 13.30
CA PRO A 140 -11.98 2.88 13.26
C PRO A 140 -12.27 3.89 14.37
N PRO A 141 -11.24 4.48 15.01
CA PRO A 141 -11.40 5.59 15.93
C PRO A 141 -12.17 6.75 15.31
N ALA A 142 -12.78 7.57 16.15
CA ALA A 142 -13.47 8.77 15.69
C ALA A 142 -12.51 9.67 14.90
N GLY A 143 -12.91 10.06 13.68
CA GLY A 143 -12.10 10.89 12.79
C GLY A 143 -11.18 10.10 11.84
N ALA A 144 -10.84 8.84 12.15
CA ALA A 144 -10.09 7.97 11.25
C ALA A 144 -10.94 7.56 10.04
N ARG A 145 -10.33 7.58 8.85
CA ARG A 145 -10.99 7.26 7.60
C ARG A 145 -10.35 6.02 6.98
N VAL A 146 -11.19 5.04 6.66
CA VAL A 146 -10.77 3.87 5.86
C VAL A 146 -10.39 4.34 4.47
N GLU A 147 -9.15 4.07 4.05
CA GLU A 147 -8.58 4.64 2.82
C GLU A 147 -9.39 4.25 1.59
N GLY A 148 -9.80 2.99 1.51
CA GLY A 148 -10.67 2.51 0.43
C GLY A 148 -11.97 3.31 0.32
N ARG A 149 -12.57 3.74 1.45
CA ARG A 149 -13.77 4.60 1.43
C ARG A 149 -13.46 6.01 0.93
N VAL A 150 -12.31 6.56 1.33
CA VAL A 150 -11.85 7.87 0.84
C VAL A 150 -11.69 7.83 -0.68
N TYR A 151 -10.99 6.82 -1.20
CA TYR A 151 -10.76 6.70 -2.64
C TYR A 151 -12.04 6.39 -3.41
N TRP A 152 -12.92 5.54 -2.87
CA TRP A 152 -14.24 5.28 -3.45
C TRP A 152 -15.05 6.56 -3.64
N GLN A 153 -15.04 7.44 -2.63
CA GLN A 153 -15.71 8.73 -2.69
C GLN A 153 -15.03 9.69 -3.67
N LEU A 154 -13.69 9.78 -3.67
CA LEU A 154 -12.95 10.63 -4.60
C LEU A 154 -13.15 10.23 -6.07
N LEU A 155 -13.32 8.94 -6.33
CA LEU A 155 -13.62 8.39 -7.65
C LEU A 155 -15.12 8.48 -8.02
N ASN A 156 -15.96 9.08 -7.16
CA ASN A 156 -17.41 9.17 -7.31
C ASN A 156 -18.08 7.81 -7.58
N MET A 157 -17.55 6.75 -6.97
CA MET A 157 -18.09 5.40 -7.13
C MET A 157 -19.44 5.28 -6.39
N PRO A 158 -20.44 4.62 -6.99
CA PRO A 158 -21.76 4.51 -6.41
C PRO A 158 -21.76 3.56 -5.19
N GLY A 159 -22.72 3.77 -4.29
CA GLY A 159 -22.93 2.90 -3.14
C GLY A 159 -21.81 2.95 -2.09
N MET A 160 -21.75 1.91 -1.25
CA MET A 160 -20.73 1.79 -0.22
C MET A 160 -19.49 1.10 -0.76
N TYR A 161 -18.31 1.56 -0.32
CA TYR A 161 -17.03 0.90 -0.60
C TYR A 161 -17.09 -0.61 -0.32
N ASN A 162 -16.60 -1.38 -1.28
CA ASN A 162 -16.54 -2.83 -1.19
C ASN A 162 -15.13 -3.33 -1.55
N ALA A 163 -14.36 -3.73 -0.53
CA ALA A 163 -13.00 -4.24 -0.70
C ALA A 163 -12.94 -5.49 -1.61
N ARG A 164 -13.96 -6.36 -1.55
CA ARG A 164 -14.03 -7.55 -2.39
C ARG A 164 -14.22 -7.18 -3.84
N GLN A 165 -15.06 -6.19 -4.14
CA GLN A 165 -15.25 -5.68 -5.50
C GLN A 165 -13.94 -5.13 -6.06
N VAL A 166 -13.24 -4.28 -5.30
CA VAL A 166 -11.94 -3.71 -5.72
C VAL A 166 -10.93 -4.82 -6.00
N LEU A 167 -10.90 -5.88 -5.19
CA LEU A 167 -10.03 -7.03 -5.46
C LEU A 167 -10.41 -7.78 -6.74
N THR A 168 -11.70 -7.93 -7.05
CA THR A 168 -12.15 -8.53 -8.32
C THR A 168 -11.69 -7.69 -9.50
N GLU A 169 -11.88 -6.37 -9.44
CA GLU A 169 -11.47 -5.44 -10.49
C GLU A 169 -9.94 -5.46 -10.68
N LEU A 170 -9.16 -5.51 -9.59
CA LEU A 170 -7.71 -5.71 -9.66
C LEU A 170 -7.34 -7.03 -10.33
N GLY A 171 -8.02 -8.13 -10.01
CA GLY A 171 -7.80 -9.43 -10.64
C GLY A 171 -8.11 -9.45 -12.13
N GLN A 172 -9.09 -8.66 -12.58
CA GLN A 172 -9.42 -8.48 -14.00
C GLN A 172 -8.38 -7.64 -14.73
N ALA A 173 -7.82 -6.63 -14.06
CA ALA A 173 -6.85 -5.70 -14.64
C ALA A 173 -5.40 -6.21 -14.61
N ASN A 174 -5.06 -7.09 -13.67
CA ASN A 174 -3.70 -7.56 -13.44
C ASN A 174 -3.66 -9.08 -13.30
N SER A 175 -3.00 -9.75 -14.26
CA SER A 175 -2.94 -11.21 -14.37
C SER A 175 -2.31 -11.90 -13.15
N PHE A 176 -1.45 -11.20 -12.40
CA PHE A 176 -0.91 -11.70 -11.13
C PHE A 176 -2.03 -11.96 -10.11
N PHE A 177 -3.07 -11.12 -10.11
CA PHE A 177 -4.22 -11.20 -9.20
C PHE A 177 -5.41 -11.96 -9.80
N ALA A 178 -5.31 -12.49 -11.03
CA ALA A 178 -6.43 -13.19 -11.68
C ALA A 178 -7.05 -14.32 -10.85
N PRO A 179 -6.30 -15.14 -10.07
CA PRO A 179 -6.90 -16.12 -9.18
C PRO A 179 -7.88 -15.53 -8.14
N ALA A 180 -7.73 -14.25 -7.79
CA ALA A 180 -8.59 -13.53 -6.85
C ALA A 180 -9.91 -13.03 -7.44
N ILE A 181 -10.17 -13.25 -8.75
CA ILE A 181 -11.47 -12.95 -9.35
C ILE A 181 -12.57 -13.83 -8.73
N GLY A 182 -12.25 -15.08 -8.41
CA GLY A 182 -13.14 -16.04 -7.77
C GLY A 182 -13.24 -15.89 -6.25
N GLU A 183 -13.76 -16.89 -5.56
CA GLU A 183 -13.78 -16.90 -4.10
C GLU A 183 -12.35 -16.91 -3.53
N VAL A 184 -12.12 -16.14 -2.45
CA VAL A 184 -10.89 -16.17 -1.67
C VAL A 184 -11.18 -16.89 -0.35
N PRO A 185 -10.74 -18.16 -0.18
CA PRO A 185 -10.94 -18.89 1.06
C PRO A 185 -10.19 -18.26 2.23
N ASP A 186 -10.58 -18.60 3.46
CA ASP A 186 -9.94 -18.09 4.69
C ASP A 186 -8.42 -18.42 4.78
N VAL A 187 -8.01 -19.54 4.20
CA VAL A 187 -6.59 -19.94 4.10
C VAL A 187 -5.81 -19.18 3.02
N GLY A 188 -6.49 -18.31 2.27
CA GLY A 188 -5.95 -17.59 1.13
C GLY A 188 -5.73 -18.45 -0.11
N ILE A 189 -5.30 -17.78 -1.18
CA ILE A 189 -5.01 -18.38 -2.47
C ILE A 189 -3.54 -18.19 -2.83
N ASP A 190 -2.96 -19.17 -3.53
CA ASP A 190 -1.62 -19.05 -4.09
C ASP A 190 -1.71 -18.36 -5.45
N LEU A 191 -1.08 -17.20 -5.59
CA LEU A 191 -1.13 -16.42 -6.84
C LEU A 191 -0.20 -16.98 -7.93
N ARG A 192 0.66 -17.95 -7.62
CA ARG A 192 1.59 -18.56 -8.58
C ARG A 192 0.92 -19.59 -9.50
N VAL A 193 -0.32 -19.97 -9.22
CA VAL A 193 -1.01 -21.08 -9.92
C VAL A 193 -1.11 -20.83 -11.44
N ASN A 194 -1.20 -19.58 -11.88
CA ASN A 194 -1.24 -19.25 -13.31
C ASN A 194 0.14 -19.20 -13.99
N GLN A 195 1.24 -19.20 -13.24
CA GLN A 195 2.60 -19.21 -13.81
C GLN A 195 3.03 -20.60 -14.30
N LEU A 196 2.34 -21.67 -13.87
CA LEU A 196 2.63 -23.05 -14.27
C LEU A 196 1.97 -23.45 -15.60
N ALA A 197 0.91 -22.75 -16.01
CA ALA A 197 0.19 -23.05 -17.25
C ALA A 197 0.86 -22.46 -18.52
N ALA A 198 1.82 -21.54 -18.37
CA ALA A 198 2.56 -20.94 -19.48
C ALA A 198 3.81 -21.75 -19.90
N THR A 199 4.07 -22.88 -19.24
CA THR A 199 5.25 -23.75 -19.46
C THR A 199 4.89 -25.18 -19.82
N SER A 200 3.62 -25.45 -20.19
CA SER A 200 3.14 -26.76 -20.65
C SER A 200 2.94 -26.81 -22.16
#